data_AF-A0A8T5UTM6-F1
#
_entry.id   AF-A0A8T5UTM6-F1
#
_cell.length_a   1.000
_cell.length_b   1.000
_cell.length_c   1.000
_cell.angle_alpha   90.00
_cell.angle_beta   90.00
_cell.angle_gamma   90.00
#
_symmetry.space_group_name_H-M   'P 1'
#
loop_
_entity.id
_entity.type
_entity.pdbx_description
1 polymer ?
#
loop_
_entity_poly.entity_id
_entity_poly.type
_entity_poly.pdbx_seq_one_letter_code
_entity_poly.pdbx_strand_id
1 'polypeptide(L)'
;EELRIGVYVCHCGKNIAGSVDCSDVAEYASTLPNVVLSKHNLYTCSDPGQETIKKDIREHNLNRIVVASCTPRLHEPTFRRTIEEAGLNKYLFEMANIREHCSWVHLHEPEKATAKAKDLVHMAVARSALLKPQEEAVVPVTRKALVIGGGVAGIQAALDLADTGYKVYLVEKTPSIGGRMAQIDKTFPTMDCSICILAPKMSDVGKHPNIELLTNSEVTEVGGYIGNFQVKVQKKPRYITKECTACGDCTKVCPVEVPNEFEVGLTGRKAIYIPFAQSVPAKYLIDEKSCIGLGENTCAKCKEVCDPDAINFNDKLEEIELKVGTIIVATGLDVFDP
;
A
#
# COMPACT_ATOMS: atom_id res chain seq x y z
N GLU A 1 -8.01 -18.28 37.23
CA GLU A 1 -7.30 -17.18 37.90
C GLU A 1 -8.32 -16.10 38.21
N GLU A 2 -8.23 -15.46 39.38
CA GLU A 2 -9.10 -14.34 39.74
C GLU A 2 -8.82 -13.15 38.80
N LEU A 3 -9.85 -12.50 38.28
CA LEU A 3 -9.68 -11.38 37.35
C LEU A 3 -9.21 -10.13 38.11
N ARG A 4 -8.16 -9.49 37.58
CA ARG A 4 -7.53 -8.30 38.17
C ARG A 4 -7.29 -7.28 37.06
N ILE A 5 -8.26 -6.39 36.87
CA ILE A 5 -8.29 -5.42 35.78
C ILE A 5 -7.71 -4.08 36.24
N GLY A 6 -6.76 -3.53 35.48
CA GLY A 6 -6.29 -2.16 35.60
C GLY A 6 -6.89 -1.26 34.52
N VAL A 7 -7.52 -0.16 34.92
CA VAL A 7 -8.13 0.83 34.01
C VAL A 7 -7.33 2.13 34.01
N TYR A 8 -6.99 2.64 32.82
CA TYR A 8 -6.22 3.88 32.65
C TYR A 8 -6.97 4.85 31.74
N VAL A 9 -7.38 6.01 32.28
CA VAL A 9 -8.12 7.04 31.55
C VAL A 9 -7.17 8.17 31.15
N CYS A 10 -6.97 8.35 29.85
CA CYS A 10 -6.08 9.35 29.30
C CYS A 10 -6.78 10.70 29.14
N HIS A 11 -6.11 11.79 29.50
CA HIS A 11 -6.60 13.15 29.23
C HIS A 11 -6.25 13.63 27.80
N CYS A 12 -5.16 13.09 27.25
CA CYS A 12 -4.58 13.49 25.97
C CYS A 12 -4.39 15.02 25.87
N GLY A 13 -3.86 15.61 26.94
CA GLY A 13 -3.85 17.06 27.14
C GLY A 13 -5.28 17.56 27.33
N LYS A 14 -5.78 18.38 26.39
CA LYS A 14 -7.18 18.83 26.36
C LYS A 14 -8.03 18.11 25.32
N ASN A 15 -7.46 17.16 24.57
CA ASN A 15 -8.21 16.47 23.51
C ASN A 15 -9.34 15.59 24.07
N ILE A 16 -9.12 14.96 25.23
CA ILE A 16 -10.16 14.20 25.93
C ILE A 16 -10.69 15.04 27.10
N ALA A 17 -9.80 15.53 27.95
CA ALA A 17 -10.19 16.29 29.15
C ALA A 17 -10.89 17.63 28.87
N GLY A 18 -10.90 18.11 27.63
CA GLY A 18 -11.64 19.32 27.24
C GLY A 18 -13.16 19.14 27.18
N SER A 19 -13.65 17.91 27.04
CA SER A 19 -15.09 17.60 26.94
C SER A 19 -15.51 16.35 27.70
N VAL A 20 -14.58 15.58 28.26
CA VAL A 20 -14.85 14.41 29.12
C VAL A 20 -14.16 14.62 30.46
N ASP A 21 -14.92 14.51 31.56
CA ASP A 21 -14.34 14.48 32.89
C ASP A 21 -13.64 13.14 33.13
N CYS A 22 -12.33 13.12 32.87
CA CYS A 22 -11.51 11.92 32.96
C CYS A 22 -11.32 11.43 34.40
N SER A 23 -11.46 12.33 35.39
CA SER A 23 -11.39 11.96 36.80
C SER A 23 -12.64 11.19 37.19
N ASP A 24 -13.81 11.72 36.82
CA ASP A 24 -15.12 11.08 37.07
C ASP A 24 -15.25 9.73 36.33
N VAL A 25 -14.72 9.62 35.11
CA VAL A 25 -14.66 8.33 34.39
C VAL A 25 -13.77 7.31 35.11
N ALA A 26 -12.62 7.73 35.65
CA ALA A 26 -11.73 6.84 36.39
C ALA A 26 -12.33 6.40 37.73
N GLU A 27 -12.99 7.32 38.44
CA GLU A 27 -13.72 6.99 39.68
C GLU A 27 -14.84 5.98 39.40
N TYR A 28 -15.66 6.21 38.39
CA TYR A 28 -16.68 5.25 37.95
C TYR A 28 -16.08 3.89 37.61
N ALA A 29 -14.97 3.85 36.87
CA ALA A 29 -14.32 2.59 36.49
C ALA A 29 -13.88 1.77 37.71
N SER A 30 -13.52 2.40 38.82
CA SER A 30 -13.15 1.70 40.07
C SER A 30 -14.31 0.95 40.73
N THR A 31 -15.55 1.29 40.39
CA THR A 31 -16.76 0.63 40.89
C THR A 31 -17.13 -0.64 40.11
N LEU A 32 -16.48 -0.86 38.97
CA LEU A 32 -16.82 -1.96 38.07
C LEU A 32 -16.25 -3.31 38.56
N PRO A 33 -16.94 -4.44 38.28
CA PRO A 33 -16.48 -5.75 38.73
C PRO A 33 -15.06 -6.08 38.25
N ASN A 34 -14.26 -6.65 39.14
CA ASN A 34 -12.88 -7.10 38.90
C ASN A 34 -11.85 -5.97 38.62
N VAL A 35 -12.27 -4.70 38.65
CA VAL A 35 -11.32 -3.57 38.57
C VAL A 35 -10.65 -3.40 39.92
N VAL A 36 -9.35 -3.68 39.97
CA VAL A 36 -8.54 -3.57 41.20
C VAL A 36 -7.75 -2.27 41.24
N LEU A 37 -7.62 -1.60 40.10
CA LEU A 37 -6.91 -0.33 39.96
C LEU A 37 -7.55 0.51 38.86
N SER A 38 -7.81 1.79 39.15
CA SER A 38 -8.24 2.77 38.15
C SER A 38 -7.43 4.06 38.34
N LYS A 39 -6.83 4.56 37.27
CA LYS A 39 -6.03 5.79 37.26
C LYS A 39 -6.40 6.66 36.08
N HIS A 40 -6.19 7.96 36.21
CA HIS A 40 -6.17 8.86 35.07
C HIS A 40 -4.86 9.64 35.00
N ASN A 41 -4.38 9.95 33.80
CA ASN A 41 -3.16 10.74 33.62
C ASN A 41 -3.20 11.59 32.34
N LEU A 42 -2.26 12.53 32.25
CA LEU A 42 -2.18 13.48 31.14
C LEU A 42 -1.98 12.78 29.78
N TYR A 43 -1.03 11.85 29.71
CA TYR A 43 -0.66 11.15 28.48
C TYR A 43 -0.32 9.68 28.78
N THR A 44 -1.28 8.77 28.63
CA THR A 44 -1.06 7.35 28.93
C THR A 44 -0.03 6.69 28.00
N CYS A 45 0.07 7.15 26.75
CA CYS A 45 1.02 6.61 25.76
C CYS A 45 2.46 7.15 25.92
N SER A 46 2.68 8.15 26.77
CA SER A 46 4.04 8.67 27.04
C SER A 46 4.85 7.67 27.87
N ASP A 47 6.17 7.77 27.86
CA ASP A 47 7.04 6.87 28.63
C ASP A 47 6.65 6.78 30.11
N PRO A 48 6.37 7.90 30.83
CA PRO A 48 5.87 7.83 32.21
C PRO A 48 4.54 7.09 32.35
N GLY A 49 3.64 7.25 31.37
CA GLY A 49 2.35 6.56 31.33
C GLY A 49 2.51 5.04 31.14
N GLN A 50 3.39 4.64 30.22
CA GLN A 50 3.72 3.24 29.97
C GLN A 50 4.43 2.60 31.17
N GLU A 51 5.41 3.28 31.78
CA GLU A 51 6.07 2.78 32.99
C GLU A 51 5.10 2.62 34.17
N THR A 52 4.12 3.52 34.29
CA THR A 52 3.06 3.39 35.31
C THR A 52 2.27 2.10 35.11
N ILE A 53 1.84 1.80 33.87
CA ILE A 53 1.13 0.56 33.55
C ILE A 53 2.01 -0.66 33.88
N LYS A 54 3.27 -0.67 33.45
CA LYS A 54 4.20 -1.79 33.69
C LYS A 54 4.47 -2.03 35.17
N LYS A 55 4.62 -0.95 35.95
CA LYS A 55 4.79 -0.99 37.41
C LYS A 55 3.55 -1.60 38.07
N ASP A 56 2.38 -1.09 37.72
CA ASP A 56 1.12 -1.51 38.31
C ASP A 56 0.78 -2.97 38.00
N ILE A 57 1.12 -3.46 36.80
CA ILE A 57 0.97 -4.88 36.44
C ILE A 57 1.69 -5.77 37.45
N ARG A 58 2.93 -5.40 37.83
CA ARG A 58 3.76 -6.17 38.77
C ARG A 58 3.31 -5.98 40.22
N GLU A 59 3.02 -4.76 40.64
CA GLU A 59 2.67 -4.44 42.04
C GLU A 59 1.29 -4.96 42.43
N HIS A 60 0.32 -4.87 41.51
CA HIS A 60 -1.06 -5.26 41.78
C HIS A 60 -1.43 -6.62 41.18
N ASN A 61 -0.47 -7.36 40.59
CA ASN A 61 -0.69 -8.63 39.90
C ASN A 61 -1.85 -8.51 38.90
N LEU A 62 -1.84 -7.47 38.06
CA LEU A 62 -2.89 -7.26 37.06
C LEU A 62 -2.76 -8.33 35.98
N ASN A 63 -3.89 -8.92 35.60
CA ASN A 63 -3.93 -9.88 34.49
C ASN A 63 -4.79 -9.39 33.32
N ARG A 64 -5.33 -8.18 33.40
CA ARG A 64 -6.10 -7.51 32.34
C ARG A 64 -5.84 -6.01 32.37
N ILE A 65 -5.71 -5.39 31.20
CA ILE A 65 -5.47 -3.95 31.08
C ILE A 65 -6.50 -3.33 30.15
N VAL A 66 -7.13 -2.25 30.61
CA VAL A 66 -8.04 -1.41 29.82
C VAL A 66 -7.46 -0.01 29.75
N VAL A 67 -7.26 0.51 28.54
CA VAL A 67 -6.86 1.92 28.35
C VAL A 67 -7.99 2.67 27.66
N ALA A 68 -8.56 3.66 28.34
CA ALA A 68 -9.54 4.58 27.81
C ALA A 68 -8.84 5.81 27.22
N SER A 69 -8.66 5.83 25.90
CA SER A 69 -7.95 6.92 25.22
C SER A 69 -8.39 7.11 23.77
N CYS A 70 -7.46 7.03 22.82
CA CYS A 70 -7.67 7.18 21.39
C CYS A 70 -8.09 5.88 20.70
N THR A 71 -8.14 5.90 19.38
CA THR A 71 -8.45 4.73 18.55
C THR A 71 -7.43 3.59 18.70
N PRO A 72 -7.87 2.32 18.77
CA PRO A 72 -6.97 1.16 18.71
C PRO A 72 -6.14 1.13 17.42
N ARG A 73 -6.64 1.71 16.33
CA ARG A 73 -5.88 1.82 15.06
C ARG A 73 -4.58 2.60 15.18
N LEU A 74 -4.42 3.40 16.24
CA LEU A 74 -3.23 4.21 16.50
C LEU A 74 -2.31 3.57 17.52
N HIS A 75 -2.78 3.34 18.76
CA HIS A 75 -1.91 2.96 19.88
C HIS A 75 -2.19 1.57 20.46
N GLU A 76 -3.06 0.74 19.87
CA GLU A 76 -3.17 -0.66 20.29
C GLU A 76 -1.82 -1.40 20.20
N PRO A 77 -1.02 -1.29 19.12
CA PRO A 77 0.29 -1.93 19.07
C PRO A 77 1.25 -1.42 20.15
N THR A 78 1.16 -0.14 20.51
CA THR A 78 1.97 0.47 21.57
C THR A 78 1.65 -0.17 22.92
N PHE A 79 0.39 -0.16 23.34
CA PHE A 79 0.01 -0.69 24.65
C PHE A 79 0.12 -2.21 24.73
N ARG A 80 -0.10 -2.93 23.62
CA ARG A 80 0.19 -4.36 23.52
C ARG A 80 1.65 -4.66 23.85
N ARG A 81 2.59 -3.89 23.29
CA ARG A 81 4.02 -4.00 23.62
C ARG A 81 4.30 -3.62 25.07
N THR A 82 3.69 -2.55 25.57
CA THR A 82 3.87 -2.10 26.97
C THR A 82 3.51 -3.21 27.96
N ILE A 83 2.37 -3.89 27.79
CA ILE A 83 1.96 -4.95 28.72
C ILE A 83 2.78 -6.24 28.52
N GLU A 84 3.24 -6.51 27.30
CA GLU A 84 4.12 -7.64 26.98
C GLU A 84 5.49 -7.49 27.66
N GLU A 85 6.07 -6.29 27.68
CA GLU A 85 7.28 -5.95 28.45
C GLU A 85 7.10 -6.13 29.97
N ALA A 86 5.87 -6.11 30.47
CA ALA A 86 5.55 -6.40 31.87
C ALA A 86 5.27 -7.90 32.12
N GLY A 87 5.34 -8.74 31.09
CA GLY A 87 5.11 -10.19 31.19
C GLY A 87 3.66 -10.63 30.99
N LEU A 88 2.76 -9.72 30.59
CA LEU A 88 1.36 -10.04 30.32
C LEU A 88 1.17 -10.38 28.83
N ASN A 89 0.33 -11.37 28.53
CA ASN A 89 0.00 -11.68 27.14
C ASN A 89 -0.69 -10.47 26.48
N LYS A 90 -0.19 -10.01 25.33
CA LYS A 90 -0.68 -8.81 24.65
C LYS A 90 -2.15 -8.82 24.26
N TYR A 91 -2.80 -9.99 24.20
CA TYR A 91 -4.23 -10.13 23.90
C TYR A 91 -5.12 -10.03 25.15
N LEU A 92 -4.54 -9.77 26.32
CA LEU A 92 -5.24 -9.45 27.57
C LEU A 92 -5.38 -7.93 27.78
N PHE A 93 -5.21 -7.17 26.69
CA PHE A 93 -5.39 -5.73 26.61
C PHE A 93 -6.67 -5.39 25.84
N GLU A 94 -7.42 -4.40 26.32
CA GLU A 94 -8.58 -3.82 25.63
C GLU A 94 -8.48 -2.29 25.61
N MET A 95 -8.98 -1.66 24.54
CA MET A 95 -8.95 -0.22 24.39
C MET A 95 -10.36 0.36 24.30
N ALA A 96 -10.68 1.32 25.15
CA ALA A 96 -11.89 2.12 25.04
C ALA A 96 -11.58 3.43 24.30
N ASN A 97 -12.11 3.60 23.09
CA ASN A 97 -11.92 4.83 22.34
C ASN A 97 -12.87 5.93 22.84
N ILE A 98 -12.35 6.81 23.70
CA ILE A 98 -13.07 7.96 24.25
C ILE A 98 -12.61 9.30 23.65
N ARG A 99 -11.75 9.27 22.61
CA ARG A 99 -11.30 10.47 21.89
C ARG A 99 -12.05 10.66 20.57
N GLU A 100 -11.67 9.92 19.53
CA GLU A 100 -12.29 10.02 18.20
C GLU A 100 -13.78 9.68 18.24
N HIS A 101 -14.18 8.76 19.13
CA HIS A 101 -15.57 8.31 19.23
C HIS A 101 -16.35 8.97 20.37
N CYS A 102 -15.76 9.88 21.13
CA CYS A 102 -16.45 10.57 22.21
C CYS A 102 -16.04 12.04 22.33
N SER A 103 -14.88 12.35 22.92
CA SER A 103 -14.54 13.74 23.26
C SER A 103 -14.52 14.70 22.06
N TRP A 104 -13.98 14.27 20.91
CA TRP A 104 -13.87 15.12 19.71
C TRP A 104 -15.20 15.36 19.00
N VAL A 105 -16.18 14.46 19.17
CA VAL A 105 -17.47 14.55 18.49
C VAL A 105 -18.58 15.10 19.38
N HIS A 106 -18.33 15.23 20.68
CA HIS A 106 -19.29 15.70 21.70
C HIS A 106 -18.77 16.92 22.48
N LEU A 107 -18.02 17.80 21.81
CA LEU A 107 -17.35 18.95 22.42
C LEU A 107 -18.31 19.91 23.17
N HIS A 108 -19.56 19.97 22.74
CA HIS A 108 -20.56 20.88 23.28
C HIS A 108 -21.55 20.21 24.25
N GLU A 109 -21.37 18.93 24.55
CA GLU A 109 -22.24 18.16 25.46
C GLU A 109 -21.40 17.39 26.49
N PRO A 110 -20.61 18.07 27.34
CA PRO A 110 -19.59 17.43 28.18
C PRO A 110 -20.17 16.44 29.21
N GLU A 111 -21.36 16.70 29.74
CA GLU A 111 -22.05 15.76 30.65
C GLU A 111 -22.39 14.45 29.93
N LYS A 112 -22.96 14.54 28.72
CA LYS A 112 -23.29 13.35 27.91
C LYS A 112 -22.04 12.65 27.38
N ALA A 113 -20.99 13.41 27.04
CA ALA A 113 -19.71 12.86 26.64
C ALA A 113 -19.07 12.07 27.79
N THR A 114 -19.14 12.59 29.01
CA THR A 114 -18.63 11.90 30.21
C THR A 114 -19.45 10.63 30.49
N ALA A 115 -20.79 10.70 30.42
CA ALA A 115 -21.64 9.52 30.54
C ALA A 115 -21.33 8.45 29.48
N LYS A 116 -21.19 8.86 28.21
CA LYS A 116 -20.79 7.95 27.12
C LYS A 116 -19.40 7.34 27.36
N ALA A 117 -18.43 8.11 27.86
CA ALA A 117 -17.10 7.61 28.17
C ALA A 117 -17.14 6.55 29.28
N LYS A 118 -17.96 6.74 30.31
CA LYS A 118 -18.22 5.72 31.35
C LYS A 118 -18.77 4.44 30.76
N ASP A 119 -19.78 4.53 29.89
CA ASP A 119 -20.37 3.35 29.23
C ASP A 119 -19.34 2.62 28.36
N LEU A 120 -18.53 3.35 27.60
CA LEU A 120 -17.46 2.77 26.77
C LEU A 120 -16.40 2.05 27.61
N VAL A 121 -16.03 2.61 28.77
CA VAL A 121 -15.12 1.96 29.71
C VAL A 121 -15.76 0.72 30.32
N HIS A 122 -17.03 0.79 30.70
CA HIS A 122 -17.78 -0.36 31.21
C HIS A 122 -17.82 -1.51 30.20
N MET A 123 -18.12 -1.21 28.94
CA MET A 123 -18.10 -2.19 27.84
C MET A 123 -16.71 -2.81 27.64
N ALA A 124 -15.65 -2.01 27.67
CA ALA A 124 -14.28 -2.50 27.53
C ALA A 124 -13.86 -3.38 28.72
N VAL A 125 -14.22 -3.01 29.94
CA VAL A 125 -13.99 -3.82 31.15
C VAL A 125 -14.75 -5.15 31.06
N ALA A 126 -16.02 -5.12 30.65
CA ALA A 126 -16.84 -6.32 30.47
C ALA A 126 -16.24 -7.29 29.43
N ARG A 127 -15.74 -6.76 28.30
CA ARG A 127 -15.04 -7.56 27.30
C ARG A 127 -13.70 -8.10 27.81
N SER A 128 -12.92 -7.25 28.51
CA SER A 128 -11.60 -7.59 29.05
C SER A 128 -11.66 -8.80 30.00
N ALA A 129 -12.72 -8.88 30.81
CA ALA A 129 -12.98 -10.02 31.69
C ALA A 129 -13.06 -11.37 30.95
N LEU A 130 -13.47 -11.37 29.67
CA LEU A 130 -13.63 -12.57 28.85
C LEU A 130 -12.45 -12.83 27.90
N LEU A 131 -11.48 -11.91 27.82
CA LEU A 131 -10.29 -12.10 27.00
C LEU A 131 -9.49 -13.31 27.46
N LYS A 132 -8.87 -14.00 26.51
CA LYS A 132 -7.99 -15.15 26.73
C LYS A 132 -6.64 -14.87 26.08
N PRO A 133 -5.54 -15.32 26.69
CA PRO A 133 -4.23 -15.18 26.08
C PRO A 133 -4.22 -15.86 24.70
N GLN A 134 -3.59 -15.25 23.71
CA GLN A 134 -3.41 -15.82 22.37
C GLN A 134 -1.93 -15.88 22.00
N GLU A 135 -1.61 -16.78 21.08
CA GLU A 135 -0.30 -16.90 20.47
C GLU A 135 -0.38 -16.47 19.00
N GLU A 136 0.61 -15.72 18.54
CA GLU A 136 0.69 -15.34 17.13
C GLU A 136 1.20 -16.51 16.29
N ALA A 137 0.51 -16.79 15.19
CA ALA A 137 0.98 -17.77 14.22
C ALA A 137 2.25 -17.25 13.52
N VAL A 138 3.32 -18.06 13.57
CA VAL A 138 4.53 -17.81 12.78
C VAL A 138 4.32 -18.37 11.38
N VAL A 139 4.35 -17.49 10.37
CA VAL A 139 4.15 -17.86 8.97
C VAL A 139 5.43 -17.58 8.16
N PRO A 140 5.79 -18.44 7.20
CA PRO A 140 6.93 -18.20 6.33
C PRO A 140 6.69 -16.98 5.44
N VAL A 141 7.75 -16.28 5.04
CA VAL A 141 7.68 -15.13 4.13
C VAL A 141 8.36 -15.48 2.82
N THR A 142 7.61 -15.39 1.72
CA THR A 142 8.15 -15.55 0.37
C THR A 142 9.10 -14.39 0.07
N ARG A 143 10.39 -14.68 -0.19
CA ARG A 143 11.43 -13.66 -0.47
C ARG A 143 11.36 -13.10 -1.90
N LYS A 144 10.18 -12.66 -2.31
CA LYS A 144 9.93 -11.97 -3.59
C LYS A 144 8.98 -10.80 -3.35
N ALA A 145 9.17 -9.70 -4.06
CA ALA A 145 8.30 -8.54 -3.99
C ALA A 145 7.59 -8.30 -5.32
N LEU A 146 6.39 -7.73 -5.25
CA LEU A 146 5.66 -7.21 -6.40
C LEU A 146 5.58 -5.68 -6.29
N VAL A 147 5.90 -4.98 -7.37
CA VAL A 147 5.66 -3.54 -7.51
C VAL A 147 4.64 -3.32 -8.63
N ILE A 148 3.56 -2.60 -8.33
CA ILE A 148 2.47 -2.32 -9.27
C ILE A 148 2.57 -0.85 -9.70
N GLY A 149 2.95 -0.62 -10.95
CA GLY A 149 3.15 0.70 -11.56
C GLY A 149 4.64 1.02 -11.77
N GLY A 150 5.02 1.26 -13.02
CA GLY A 150 6.37 1.54 -13.48
C GLY A 150 6.69 3.04 -13.62
N GLY A 151 6.05 3.91 -12.83
CA GLY A 151 6.47 5.31 -12.70
C GLY A 151 7.75 5.45 -11.86
N VAL A 152 8.25 6.68 -11.69
CA VAL A 152 9.48 6.95 -10.92
C VAL A 152 9.49 6.31 -9.52
N ALA A 153 8.34 6.31 -8.83
CA ALA A 153 8.21 5.70 -7.50
C ALA A 153 8.37 4.17 -7.53
N GLY A 154 7.70 3.49 -8.47
CA GLY A 154 7.80 2.03 -8.60
C GLY A 154 9.15 1.58 -9.15
N ILE A 155 9.73 2.34 -10.08
CA ILE A 155 11.11 2.14 -10.56
C ILE A 155 12.09 2.18 -9.39
N GLN A 156 12.02 3.20 -8.53
CA GLN A 156 12.92 3.33 -7.38
C GLN A 156 12.73 2.19 -6.39
N ALA A 157 11.48 1.88 -6.03
CA ALA A 157 11.17 0.78 -5.12
C ALA A 157 11.67 -0.57 -5.64
N ALA A 158 11.57 -0.82 -6.95
CA ALA A 158 12.05 -2.04 -7.57
C ALA A 158 13.58 -2.12 -7.53
N LEU A 159 14.29 -1.04 -7.86
CA LEU A 159 15.75 -1.00 -7.82
C LEU A 159 16.28 -1.23 -6.39
N ASP A 160 15.76 -0.51 -5.40
CA ASP A 160 16.23 -0.63 -4.01
C ASP A 160 16.05 -2.05 -3.44
N LEU A 161 14.93 -2.70 -3.75
CA LEU A 161 14.68 -4.09 -3.35
C LEU A 161 15.56 -5.08 -4.12
N ALA A 162 15.80 -4.82 -5.39
CA ALA A 162 16.57 -5.71 -6.24
C ALA A 162 18.07 -5.65 -5.95
N ASP A 163 18.60 -4.46 -5.63
CA ASP A 163 19.99 -4.20 -5.23
C ASP A 163 20.30 -4.83 -3.86
N THR A 164 19.31 -4.94 -2.97
CA THR A 164 19.41 -5.67 -1.70
C THR A 164 19.28 -7.20 -1.85
N GLY A 165 19.10 -7.69 -3.08
CA GLY A 165 19.12 -9.12 -3.41
C GLY A 165 17.76 -9.81 -3.43
N TYR A 166 16.65 -9.07 -3.36
CA TYR A 166 15.31 -9.65 -3.50
C TYR A 166 14.91 -9.78 -4.97
N LYS A 167 14.24 -10.88 -5.34
CA LYS A 167 13.58 -10.99 -6.64
C LYS A 167 12.37 -10.06 -6.64
N VAL A 168 12.27 -9.19 -7.64
CA VAL A 168 11.17 -8.22 -7.81
C VAL A 168 10.45 -8.50 -9.11
N TYR A 169 9.12 -8.50 -9.07
CA TYR A 169 8.27 -8.39 -10.25
C TYR A 169 7.78 -6.95 -10.34
N LEU A 170 8.05 -6.26 -11.46
CA LEU A 170 7.55 -4.91 -11.71
C LEU A 170 6.50 -4.98 -12.81
N VAL A 171 5.24 -4.77 -12.45
CA VAL A 171 4.10 -4.81 -13.37
C VAL A 171 3.75 -3.39 -13.79
N GLU A 172 3.77 -3.13 -15.10
CA GLU A 172 3.42 -1.85 -15.69
C GLU A 172 2.30 -2.02 -16.73
N LYS A 173 1.23 -1.25 -16.54
CA LYS A 173 0.00 -1.31 -17.33
C LYS A 173 0.25 -0.91 -18.78
N THR A 174 1.02 0.15 -18.99
CA THR A 174 1.32 0.67 -20.33
C THR A 174 2.50 -0.09 -20.96
N PRO A 175 2.77 0.13 -22.26
CA PRO A 175 3.82 -0.62 -22.95
C PRO A 175 5.25 -0.23 -22.55
N SER A 176 5.43 0.83 -21.75
CA SER A 176 6.72 1.31 -21.27
C SER A 176 6.63 1.77 -19.82
N ILE A 177 7.70 1.58 -19.06
CA ILE A 177 7.90 2.26 -17.78
C ILE A 177 8.24 3.75 -18.00
N GLY A 178 8.21 4.53 -16.93
CA GLY A 178 8.50 5.96 -16.88
C GLY A 178 7.35 6.78 -16.28
N GLY A 179 6.11 6.37 -16.55
CA GLY A 179 4.90 7.03 -16.04
C GLY A 179 4.79 8.50 -16.47
N ARG A 180 4.06 9.31 -15.68
CA ARG A 180 3.85 10.75 -15.95
C ARG A 180 5.16 11.54 -16.04
N MET A 181 6.20 11.15 -15.31
CA MET A 181 7.48 11.85 -15.33
C MET A 181 8.14 11.82 -16.72
N ALA A 182 7.92 10.74 -17.50
CA ALA A 182 8.43 10.68 -18.87
C ALA A 182 7.77 11.68 -19.82
N GLN A 183 6.56 12.17 -19.50
CA GLN A 183 5.83 13.16 -20.31
C GLN A 183 6.23 14.60 -19.99
N ILE A 184 6.90 14.83 -18.85
CA ILE A 184 7.27 16.17 -18.40
C ILE A 184 8.58 16.58 -19.08
N ASP A 185 8.71 17.81 -19.57
CA ASP A 185 9.97 18.30 -20.14
C ASP A 185 11.04 18.52 -19.05
N LYS A 186 10.72 19.36 -18.04
CA LYS A 186 11.64 19.73 -16.96
C LYS A 186 11.04 19.54 -15.57
N THR A 187 11.89 19.22 -14.60
CA THR A 187 11.50 19.00 -13.20
C THR A 187 11.98 20.11 -12.30
N PHE A 188 11.07 20.80 -11.62
CA PHE A 188 11.40 21.76 -10.57
C PHE A 188 11.94 21.03 -9.31
N PRO A 189 12.73 21.68 -8.45
CA PRO A 189 13.21 23.07 -8.55
C PRO A 189 14.48 23.25 -9.40
N THR A 190 15.17 22.17 -9.78
CA THR A 190 16.46 22.25 -10.48
C THR A 190 16.34 22.59 -11.96
N MET A 191 15.15 22.42 -12.54
CA MET A 191 14.87 22.60 -13.97
C MET A 191 15.67 21.66 -14.87
N ASP A 192 16.10 20.52 -14.34
CA ASP A 192 16.68 19.43 -15.12
C ASP A 192 15.64 18.85 -16.08
N CYS A 193 16.10 18.33 -17.21
CA CYS A 193 15.23 17.55 -18.09
C CYS A 193 14.81 16.25 -17.38
N SER A 194 13.52 15.91 -17.40
CA SER A 194 13.00 14.75 -16.68
C SER A 194 13.68 13.44 -17.11
N ILE A 195 13.93 13.30 -18.42
CA ILE A 195 14.49 12.09 -19.00
C ILE A 195 15.94 11.89 -18.61
N CYS A 196 16.68 12.97 -18.32
CA CYS A 196 18.07 12.90 -17.84
C CYS A 196 18.16 12.18 -16.49
N ILE A 197 17.13 12.31 -15.65
CA ILE A 197 17.06 11.64 -14.34
C ILE A 197 16.42 10.25 -14.47
N LEU A 198 15.36 10.16 -15.28
CA LEU A 198 14.51 8.98 -15.34
C LEU A 198 15.05 7.87 -16.25
N ALA A 199 15.58 8.19 -17.43
CA ALA A 199 16.01 7.19 -18.41
C ALA A 199 17.14 6.27 -17.91
N PRO A 200 18.16 6.74 -17.17
CA PRO A 200 19.15 5.85 -16.57
C PRO A 200 18.50 4.80 -15.66
N LYS A 201 17.56 5.22 -14.81
CA LYS A 201 16.85 4.31 -13.90
C LYS A 201 15.95 3.33 -14.64
N MET A 202 15.27 3.78 -15.70
CA MET A 202 14.49 2.90 -16.56
C MET A 202 15.38 1.84 -17.22
N SER A 203 16.55 2.25 -17.73
CA SER A 203 17.55 1.35 -18.31
C SER A 203 18.06 0.33 -17.29
N ASP A 204 18.36 0.78 -16.06
CA ASP A 204 18.77 -0.08 -14.96
C ASP A 204 17.71 -1.12 -14.62
N VAL A 205 16.45 -0.73 -14.48
CA VAL A 205 15.33 -1.67 -14.31
C VAL A 205 15.26 -2.68 -15.45
N GLY A 206 15.37 -2.21 -16.71
CA GLY A 206 15.24 -3.05 -17.89
C GLY A 206 16.33 -4.14 -18.03
N LYS A 207 17.48 -3.96 -17.39
CA LYS A 207 18.62 -4.91 -17.42
C LYS A 207 18.93 -5.57 -16.07
N HIS A 208 18.21 -5.22 -15.00
CA HIS A 208 18.54 -5.70 -13.66
C HIS A 208 18.26 -7.21 -13.50
N PRO A 209 19.23 -8.04 -13.05
CA PRO A 209 19.07 -9.50 -13.01
C PRO A 209 17.99 -9.97 -12.03
N ASN A 210 17.74 -9.20 -10.97
CA ASN A 210 16.72 -9.50 -9.97
C ASN A 210 15.35 -8.87 -10.27
N ILE A 211 15.19 -8.09 -11.34
CA ILE A 211 13.90 -7.49 -11.70
C ILE A 211 13.32 -8.21 -12.90
N GLU A 212 12.08 -8.65 -12.77
CA GLU A 212 11.26 -9.14 -13.87
C GLU A 212 10.28 -8.05 -14.27
N LEU A 213 10.56 -7.39 -15.39
CA LEU A 213 9.73 -6.32 -15.90
C LEU A 213 8.61 -6.87 -16.79
N LEU A 214 7.37 -6.70 -16.33
CA LEU A 214 6.14 -7.08 -17.01
C LEU A 214 5.42 -5.82 -17.49
N THR A 215 5.79 -5.32 -18.67
CA THR A 215 5.06 -4.21 -19.33
C THR A 215 3.82 -4.72 -20.07
N ASN A 216 2.91 -3.82 -20.43
CA ASN A 216 1.63 -4.16 -21.04
C ASN A 216 0.86 -5.20 -20.20
N SER A 217 0.99 -5.12 -18.88
CA SER A 217 0.53 -6.13 -17.93
C SER A 217 -0.22 -5.48 -16.77
N GLU A 218 -1.30 -6.10 -16.32
CA GLU A 218 -2.14 -5.59 -15.22
C GLU A 218 -2.34 -6.69 -14.18
N VAL A 219 -2.27 -6.32 -12.89
CA VAL A 219 -2.66 -7.22 -11.80
C VAL A 219 -4.19 -7.32 -11.78
N THR A 220 -4.72 -8.54 -11.89
CA THR A 220 -6.17 -8.79 -11.95
C THR A 220 -6.72 -9.36 -10.65
N GLU A 221 -5.93 -10.09 -9.89
CA GLU A 221 -6.35 -10.72 -8.64
C GLU A 221 -5.20 -10.77 -7.62
N VAL A 222 -5.48 -10.46 -6.36
CA VAL A 222 -4.56 -10.62 -5.23
C VAL A 222 -5.27 -11.39 -4.12
N GLY A 223 -4.79 -12.60 -3.83
CA GLY A 223 -5.24 -13.43 -2.72
C GLY A 223 -4.13 -13.68 -1.70
N GLY A 224 -4.50 -14.29 -0.57
CA GLY A 224 -3.57 -14.61 0.52
C GLY A 224 -3.42 -13.50 1.57
N TYR A 225 -2.29 -13.50 2.28
CA TYR A 225 -2.00 -12.60 3.39
C TYR A 225 -0.51 -12.27 3.43
N ILE A 226 -0.11 -11.38 4.35
CA ILE A 226 1.28 -10.91 4.49
C ILE A 226 2.29 -12.07 4.46
N GLY A 227 3.29 -11.97 3.59
CA GLY A 227 4.30 -13.02 3.38
C GLY A 227 3.93 -14.12 2.39
N ASN A 228 2.64 -14.29 2.05
CA ASN A 228 2.12 -15.43 1.28
C ASN A 228 1.05 -15.01 0.27
N PHE A 229 1.30 -13.96 -0.50
CA PHE A 229 0.37 -13.51 -1.54
C PHE A 229 0.45 -14.38 -2.79
N GLN A 230 -0.71 -14.65 -3.38
CA GLN A 230 -0.87 -15.26 -4.69
C GLN A 230 -1.51 -14.22 -5.60
N VAL A 231 -0.81 -13.85 -6.67
CA VAL A 231 -1.20 -12.74 -7.54
C VAL A 231 -1.35 -13.24 -8.97
N LYS A 232 -2.46 -12.89 -9.63
CA LYS A 232 -2.65 -13.10 -11.06
C LYS A 232 -2.34 -11.82 -11.81
N VAL A 233 -1.52 -11.94 -12.85
CA VAL A 233 -1.14 -10.86 -13.75
C VAL A 233 -1.58 -11.22 -15.15
N GLN A 234 -2.33 -10.34 -15.78
CA GLN A 234 -2.75 -10.45 -17.16
C GLN A 234 -1.79 -9.64 -18.03
N LYS A 235 -1.04 -10.33 -18.89
CA LYS A 235 -0.13 -9.72 -19.86
C LYS A 235 -0.78 -9.70 -21.22
N LYS A 236 -1.06 -8.49 -21.71
CA LYS A 236 -1.70 -8.28 -23.01
C LYS A 236 -0.71 -8.59 -24.13
N PRO A 237 -1.20 -9.10 -25.27
CA PRO A 237 -0.34 -9.34 -26.43
C PRO A 237 0.31 -8.03 -26.86
N ARG A 238 1.60 -8.11 -27.17
CA ARG A 238 2.33 -6.98 -27.78
C ARG A 238 2.26 -7.08 -29.30
N TYR A 239 1.99 -8.28 -29.82
CA TYR A 239 2.09 -8.66 -31.23
C TYR A 239 3.49 -8.46 -31.83
N ILE A 240 4.48 -8.24 -30.95
CA ILE A 240 5.88 -7.99 -31.26
C ILE A 240 6.72 -8.87 -30.34
N THR A 241 7.57 -9.68 -30.95
CA THR A 241 8.41 -10.64 -30.26
C THR A 241 9.67 -9.97 -29.68
N LYS A 242 10.55 -10.76 -29.05
CA LYS A 242 11.76 -10.24 -28.42
C LYS A 242 12.85 -9.84 -29.41
N GLU A 243 12.74 -10.28 -30.65
CA GLU A 243 13.65 -10.05 -31.78
C GLU A 243 13.52 -8.61 -32.35
N CYS A 244 12.52 -7.83 -31.89
CA CYS A 244 12.36 -6.44 -32.29
C CYS A 244 13.59 -5.59 -31.95
N THR A 245 14.12 -4.89 -32.97
CA THR A 245 15.29 -4.00 -32.86
C THR A 245 14.92 -2.52 -32.66
N ALA A 246 13.62 -2.21 -32.64
CA ALA A 246 13.09 -0.85 -32.57
C ALA A 246 13.59 0.13 -33.66
N CYS A 247 13.87 -0.36 -34.88
CA CYS A 247 14.33 0.48 -36.00
C CYS A 247 13.30 1.51 -36.51
N GLY A 248 12.00 1.21 -36.38
CA GLY A 248 10.91 2.10 -36.79
C GLY A 248 10.48 2.00 -38.26
N ASP A 249 11.00 1.07 -39.06
CA ASP A 249 10.56 0.94 -40.47
C ASP A 249 9.10 0.53 -40.59
N CYS A 250 8.60 -0.27 -39.64
CA CYS A 250 7.22 -0.71 -39.57
C CYS A 250 6.20 0.44 -39.42
N THR A 251 6.57 1.57 -38.80
CA THR A 251 5.65 2.70 -38.63
C THR A 251 5.51 3.53 -39.90
N LYS A 252 6.57 3.61 -40.72
CA LYS A 252 6.59 4.36 -41.98
C LYS A 252 5.58 3.84 -42.99
N VAL A 253 5.28 2.54 -42.94
CA VAL A 253 4.35 1.87 -43.88
C VAL A 253 2.95 1.67 -43.33
N CYS A 254 2.71 1.98 -42.05
CA CYS A 254 1.41 1.80 -41.43
C CYS A 254 0.41 2.87 -41.92
N PRO A 255 -0.71 2.48 -42.55
CA PRO A 255 -1.67 3.43 -43.10
C PRO A 255 -2.61 4.04 -42.04
N VAL A 256 -2.64 3.47 -40.83
CA VAL A 256 -3.55 3.89 -39.76
C VAL A 256 -2.93 4.99 -38.92
N GLU A 257 -3.70 6.02 -38.60
CA GLU A 257 -3.31 7.10 -37.71
C GLU A 257 -4.39 7.33 -36.65
N VAL A 258 -3.97 7.40 -35.38
CA VAL A 258 -4.84 7.56 -34.22
C VAL A 258 -4.24 8.56 -33.23
N PRO A 259 -5.03 9.21 -32.36
CA PRO A 259 -4.49 10.14 -31.36
C PRO A 259 -3.44 9.47 -30.46
N ASN A 260 -2.36 10.19 -30.16
CA ASN A 260 -1.29 9.70 -29.30
C ASN A 260 -1.59 10.01 -27.84
N GLU A 261 -1.82 8.97 -27.03
CA GLU A 261 -2.15 9.09 -25.61
C GLU A 261 -0.97 9.62 -24.77
N PHE A 262 0.27 9.36 -25.20
CA PHE A 262 1.46 9.91 -24.53
C PHE A 262 1.55 11.43 -24.72
N GLU A 263 1.14 11.92 -25.88
CA GLU A 263 1.10 13.36 -26.21
C GLU A 263 -0.28 13.97 -25.92
N VAL A 264 -1.08 13.33 -25.06
CA VAL A 264 -2.43 13.78 -24.64
C VAL A 264 -3.35 14.18 -25.80
N GLY A 265 -3.21 13.51 -26.94
CA GLY A 265 -4.02 13.74 -28.14
C GLY A 265 -3.59 14.93 -29.00
N LEU A 266 -2.49 15.60 -28.68
CA LEU A 266 -1.96 16.73 -29.46
C LEU A 266 -1.34 16.31 -30.80
N THR A 267 -0.95 15.05 -30.92
CA THR A 267 -0.36 14.48 -32.14
C THR A 267 -1.00 13.14 -32.50
N GLY A 268 -0.78 12.70 -33.73
CA GLY A 268 -1.12 11.35 -34.19
C GLY A 268 0.03 10.36 -33.98
N ARG A 269 -0.32 9.10 -33.72
CA ARG A 269 0.57 7.93 -33.78
C ARG A 269 0.02 6.89 -34.75
N LYS A 270 0.85 5.95 -35.17
CA LYS A 270 0.42 4.81 -35.99
C LYS A 270 -0.15 3.68 -35.12
N ALA A 271 -0.85 2.72 -35.74
CA ALA A 271 -1.35 1.54 -35.04
C ALA A 271 -0.22 0.64 -34.50
N ILE A 272 0.89 0.53 -35.22
CA ILE A 272 2.16 -0.01 -34.71
C ILE A 272 3.01 1.17 -34.24
N TYR A 273 3.41 1.19 -32.97
CA TYR A 273 4.05 2.36 -32.36
C TYR A 273 4.99 1.99 -31.22
N ILE A 274 5.74 2.98 -30.74
CA ILE A 274 6.47 2.97 -29.47
C ILE A 274 5.98 4.21 -28.69
N PRO A 275 5.67 4.12 -27.38
CA PRO A 275 5.02 5.23 -26.66
C PRO A 275 5.79 6.56 -26.73
N PHE A 276 7.10 6.51 -26.55
CA PHE A 276 8.04 7.63 -26.68
C PHE A 276 9.44 7.12 -27.02
N ALA A 277 10.34 8.00 -27.48
CA ALA A 277 11.63 7.60 -28.04
C ALA A 277 12.54 6.82 -27.05
N GLN A 278 12.49 7.15 -25.75
CA GLN A 278 13.28 6.51 -24.71
C GLN A 278 12.51 5.40 -23.95
N SER A 279 11.49 4.82 -24.57
CA SER A 279 10.67 3.77 -23.93
C SER A 279 11.50 2.58 -23.47
N VAL A 280 11.13 2.03 -22.31
CA VAL A 280 11.70 0.77 -21.79
C VAL A 280 10.55 -0.20 -21.48
N PRO A 281 10.52 -1.39 -22.10
CA PRO A 281 11.48 -1.89 -23.09
C PRO A 281 11.42 -1.09 -24.40
N ALA A 282 12.57 -0.96 -25.07
CA ALA A 282 12.68 -0.34 -26.38
C ALA A 282 12.13 -1.32 -27.45
N LYS A 283 10.81 -1.51 -27.46
CA LYS A 283 10.09 -2.41 -28.36
C LYS A 283 8.79 -1.76 -28.82
N TYR A 284 8.48 -1.96 -30.09
CA TYR A 284 7.19 -1.59 -30.65
C TYR A 284 6.06 -2.45 -30.05
N LEU A 285 4.83 -2.01 -30.26
CA LEU A 285 3.63 -2.79 -30.06
C LEU A 285 2.59 -2.46 -31.13
N ILE A 286 1.61 -3.34 -31.30
CA ILE A 286 0.45 -3.11 -32.15
C ILE A 286 -0.77 -2.83 -31.28
N ASP A 287 -1.44 -1.72 -31.55
CA ASP A 287 -2.74 -1.37 -30.98
C ASP A 287 -3.84 -2.21 -31.64
N GLU A 288 -4.35 -3.19 -30.90
CA GLU A 288 -5.40 -4.12 -31.34
C GLU A 288 -6.67 -3.42 -31.81
N LYS A 289 -7.05 -2.30 -31.19
CA LYS A 289 -8.29 -1.60 -31.53
C LYS A 289 -8.22 -0.88 -32.87
N SER A 290 -7.00 -0.56 -33.30
CA SER A 290 -6.74 0.34 -34.43
C SER A 290 -6.09 -0.39 -35.60
N CYS A 291 -5.44 -1.54 -35.36
CA CYS A 291 -4.76 -2.30 -36.40
C CYS A 291 -5.77 -3.00 -37.32
N ILE A 292 -5.86 -2.55 -38.58
CA ILE A 292 -6.68 -3.21 -39.59
C ILE A 292 -6.21 -4.63 -39.93
N GLY A 293 -4.92 -4.96 -39.71
CA GLY A 293 -4.35 -6.29 -39.98
C GLY A 293 -4.68 -7.36 -38.94
N LEU A 294 -5.17 -6.96 -37.76
CA LEU A 294 -5.67 -7.88 -36.72
C LEU A 294 -7.18 -8.14 -36.88
N GLY A 295 -7.88 -7.31 -37.67
CA GLY A 295 -9.31 -7.47 -37.97
C GLY A 295 -9.56 -8.29 -39.24
N GLU A 296 -10.68 -8.02 -39.91
CA GLU A 296 -11.09 -8.72 -41.14
C GLU A 296 -10.20 -8.39 -42.36
N ASN A 297 -9.43 -7.30 -42.31
CA ASN A 297 -8.56 -6.88 -43.40
C ASN A 297 -7.19 -7.57 -43.31
N THR A 298 -6.61 -7.93 -44.46
CA THR A 298 -5.34 -8.68 -44.55
C THR A 298 -4.09 -7.79 -44.59
N CYS A 299 -4.10 -6.60 -43.96
CA CYS A 299 -2.97 -5.67 -44.05
C CYS A 299 -1.74 -6.18 -43.29
N ALA A 300 -0.68 -6.54 -44.01
CA ALA A 300 0.58 -7.05 -43.44
C ALA A 300 1.81 -6.18 -43.75
N LYS A 301 1.64 -4.95 -44.25
CA LYS A 301 2.74 -4.06 -44.67
C LYS A 301 3.86 -3.90 -43.65
N CYS A 302 3.51 -3.74 -42.37
CA CYS A 302 4.50 -3.62 -41.30
C CYS A 302 5.35 -4.89 -41.14
N LYS A 303 4.76 -6.07 -41.38
CA LYS A 303 5.44 -7.37 -41.34
C LYS A 303 6.35 -7.56 -42.56
N GLU A 304 5.91 -7.13 -43.74
CA GLU A 304 6.69 -7.22 -44.99
C GLU A 304 8.03 -6.45 -44.92
N VAL A 305 8.09 -5.36 -44.14
CA VAL A 305 9.30 -4.53 -43.97
C VAL A 305 10.08 -4.83 -42.69
N CYS A 306 9.69 -5.85 -41.92
CA CYS A 306 10.34 -6.18 -40.66
C CYS A 306 11.42 -7.24 -40.86
N ASP A 307 12.67 -6.80 -41.10
CA ASP A 307 13.80 -7.73 -41.34
C ASP A 307 13.97 -8.81 -40.25
N PRO A 308 13.80 -8.52 -38.93
CA PRO A 308 13.91 -9.54 -37.89
C PRO A 308 12.72 -10.50 -37.78
N ASP A 309 11.68 -10.33 -38.61
CA ASP A 309 10.38 -11.02 -38.53
C ASP A 309 9.77 -11.00 -37.12
N ALA A 310 9.88 -9.86 -36.44
CA ALA A 310 9.45 -9.71 -35.05
C ALA A 310 7.92 -9.51 -34.90
N ILE A 311 7.15 -9.44 -35.98
CA ILE A 311 5.70 -9.19 -35.94
C ILE A 311 4.92 -10.50 -35.92
N ASN A 312 4.23 -10.73 -34.80
CA ASN A 312 3.40 -11.90 -34.56
C ASN A 312 1.94 -11.51 -34.29
N PHE A 313 1.11 -11.52 -35.33
CA PHE A 313 -0.34 -11.24 -35.22
C PHE A 313 -1.12 -12.30 -34.42
N ASN A 314 -0.54 -13.48 -34.19
CA ASN A 314 -1.18 -14.55 -33.41
C ASN A 314 -0.79 -14.52 -31.92
N ASP A 315 -0.11 -13.46 -31.47
CA ASP A 315 0.18 -13.25 -30.06
C ASP A 315 -1.11 -13.18 -29.24
N LYS A 316 -1.12 -13.80 -28.07
CA LYS A 316 -2.32 -13.95 -27.25
C LYS A 316 -2.08 -13.42 -25.85
N LEU A 317 -3.19 -13.08 -25.21
CA LEU A 317 -3.22 -12.77 -23.80
C LEU A 317 -2.66 -13.92 -22.97
N GLU A 318 -1.76 -13.59 -22.04
CA GLU A 318 -1.09 -14.53 -21.15
C GLU A 318 -1.50 -14.24 -19.70
N GLU A 319 -1.87 -15.28 -18.95
CA GLU A 319 -2.10 -15.19 -17.51
C GLU A 319 -0.88 -15.74 -16.77
N ILE A 320 -0.33 -14.94 -15.86
CA ILE A 320 0.87 -15.27 -15.09
C ILE A 320 0.49 -15.32 -13.61
N GLU A 321 0.80 -16.43 -12.95
CA GLU A 321 0.65 -16.58 -11.51
C GLU A 321 1.98 -16.29 -10.79
N LEU A 322 1.94 -15.34 -9.85
CA LEU A 322 3.09 -14.91 -9.05
C LEU A 322 2.85 -15.22 -7.57
N LYS A 323 3.90 -15.68 -6.89
CA LYS A 323 3.93 -15.81 -5.43
C LYS A 323 4.90 -14.80 -4.86
N VAL A 324 4.41 -13.91 -3.99
CA VAL A 324 5.19 -12.80 -3.41
C VAL A 324 4.90 -12.63 -1.93
N GLY A 325 5.89 -12.14 -1.17
CA GLY A 325 5.74 -11.87 0.25
C GLY A 325 5.22 -10.47 0.54
N THR A 326 5.55 -9.52 -0.33
CA THR A 326 5.20 -8.10 -0.18
C THR A 326 4.74 -7.50 -1.50
N ILE A 327 3.88 -6.49 -1.40
CA ILE A 327 3.31 -5.76 -2.54
C ILE A 327 3.50 -4.26 -2.28
N ILE A 328 4.00 -3.53 -3.28
CA ILE A 328 4.10 -2.07 -3.28
C ILE A 328 3.19 -1.54 -4.39
N VAL A 329 2.26 -0.66 -4.03
CA VAL A 329 1.35 -0.01 -4.98
C VAL A 329 1.89 1.37 -5.32
N ALA A 330 2.24 1.59 -6.59
CA ALA A 330 2.85 2.80 -7.12
C ALA A 330 2.21 3.21 -8.46
N THR A 331 0.89 3.12 -8.55
CA THR A 331 0.10 3.31 -9.79
C THR A 331 -0.01 4.75 -10.28
N GLY A 332 0.63 5.69 -9.57
CA GLY A 332 0.72 7.10 -9.98
C GLY A 332 -0.58 7.88 -9.78
N LEU A 333 -0.83 8.80 -10.69
CA LEU A 333 -1.93 9.77 -10.67
C LEU A 333 -2.44 10.06 -12.09
N ASP A 334 -3.59 10.69 -12.16
CA ASP A 334 -4.12 11.27 -13.38
C ASP A 334 -4.24 12.80 -13.27
N VAL A 335 -4.34 13.46 -14.42
CA VAL A 335 -4.60 14.90 -14.52
C VAL A 335 -6.10 15.13 -14.34
N PHE A 336 -6.46 16.20 -13.64
CA PHE A 336 -7.85 16.63 -13.51
C PHE A 336 -8.40 17.06 -14.88
N ASP A 337 -9.62 16.62 -15.21
CA ASP A 337 -10.37 17.08 -16.39
C ASP A 337 -11.17 18.35 -16.00
N PRO A 338 -10.77 19.55 -16.48
CA PRO A 338 -11.19 20.82 -15.91
C PRO A 338 -12.59 21.32 -16.28
#